data_AF-A0A934FFQ4-F1
#
_entry.id   AF-A0A934FFQ4-F1
#
_cell.length_a   1.000
_cell.length_b   1.000
_cell.length_c   1.000
_cell.angle_alpha   90.00
_cell.angle_beta   90.00
_cell.angle_gamma   90.00
#
_symmetry.space_group_name_H-M   'P 1'
#
loop_
_entity.id
_entity.type
_entity.pdbx_description
1 polymer ?
#
loop_
_entity_poly.entity_id
_entity_poly.type
_entity_poly.pdbx_seq_one_letter_code
_entity_poly.pdbx_strand_id
1 'polypeptide(L)' 'MSKPIDNDIRKLAVSEQDKNIVVTAGAGTGKTTLLVNRMLHLLLGHKRFQTEESPILRIVAMTFTEKA' A
#
# COMPACT_ATOMS: atom_id res chain seq x y z
N MET A 1 16.79 -11.98 7.35
CA MET A 1 15.79 -11.77 8.43
C MET A 1 14.64 -12.71 8.20
N SER A 2 14.05 -13.28 9.25
CA SER A 2 12.86 -14.12 9.13
C SER A 2 11.65 -13.28 8.69
N LYS A 3 10.78 -13.90 7.89
CA LYS A 3 9.53 -13.30 7.40
C LYS A 3 8.59 -13.04 8.60
N PRO A 4 7.92 -11.88 8.68
CA PRO A 4 6.94 -11.63 9.74
C PRO A 4 5.83 -12.69 9.78
N ILE A 5 5.33 -13.03 10.97
CA ILE A 5 4.25 -14.02 11.14
C ILE A 5 2.96 -13.63 10.42
N ASP A 6 2.72 -12.33 10.25
CA ASP A 6 1.54 -11.74 9.61
C ASP A 6 1.75 -11.47 8.11
N ASN A 7 2.83 -11.97 7.51
CA ASN A 7 3.21 -11.54 6.18
C ASN A 7 2.18 -11.89 5.10
N ASP A 8 1.37 -12.93 5.26
CA ASP A 8 0.34 -13.26 4.28
C ASP A 8 -0.81 -12.23 4.33
N ILE A 9 -1.13 -11.72 5.52
CA ILE A 9 -2.04 -10.56 5.70
C ILE A 9 -1.42 -9.30 5.07
N ARG A 10 -0.13 -9.08 5.24
CA ARG A 10 0.58 -7.94 4.60
C ARG A 10 0.51 -8.03 3.08
N LYS A 11 0.70 -9.22 2.51
CA LYS A 11 0.57 -9.43 1.05
C LYS A 11 -0.84 -9.14 0.58
N LEU A 12 -1.86 -9.63 1.29
CA LEU A 12 -3.26 -9.34 0.98
C LEU A 12 -3.55 -7.84 1.03
N ALA A 13 -3.09 -7.14 2.07
CA ALA A 13 -3.27 -5.70 2.20
C ALA A 13 -2.56 -4.88 1.10
N VAL A 14 -1.53 -5.44 0.47
CA VAL A 14 -0.87 -4.83 -0.70
C VAL A 14 -1.65 -5.09 -2.00
N SER A 15 -2.18 -6.29 -2.20
CA SER A 15 -2.75 -6.71 -3.48
C SER A 15 -4.26 -6.51 -3.66
N GLU A 16 -5.04 -6.49 -2.57
CA GLU A 16 -6.51 -6.34 -2.64
C GLU A 16 -6.91 -4.94 -3.12
N GLN A 17 -7.85 -4.82 -4.06
CA GLN A 17 -8.23 -3.55 -4.71
C GLN A 17 -9.74 -3.33 -4.83
N ASP A 18 -10.54 -4.37 -4.64
CA ASP A 18 -11.99 -4.34 -4.90
C ASP A 18 -12.78 -4.02 -3.63
N LYS A 19 -12.08 -3.84 -2.51
CA LYS A 19 -12.66 -3.59 -1.19
C LYS A 19 -11.86 -2.55 -0.44
N ASN A 20 -12.54 -1.82 0.43
CA ASN A 20 -11.90 -0.94 1.41
C ASN A 20 -11.16 -1.79 2.45
N ILE A 21 -9.95 -1.36 2.81
CA ILE A 21 -9.10 -2.05 3.78
C ILE A 21 -8.80 -1.12 4.93
N VAL A 22 -8.98 -1.61 6.16
CA VAL A 22 -8.53 -0.95 7.38
C VAL A 22 -7.41 -1.78 7.97
N VAL A 23 -6.23 -1.18 8.16
CA VAL A 23 -5.08 -1.84 8.80
C VAL A 23 -4.94 -1.35 10.23
N THR A 24 -5.24 -2.22 11.18
CA THR A 24 -5.02 -1.96 12.62
C THR A 24 -3.67 -2.53 13.04
N ALA A 25 -2.74 -1.69 13.45
CA ALA A 25 -1.44 -2.15 13.96
C ALA A 25 -0.80 -1.16 14.94
N GLY A 26 -0.03 -1.69 15.89
CA GLY A 26 0.69 -0.89 16.90
C GLY A 26 1.80 0.00 16.33
N ALA A 27 2.41 0.82 17.18
CA ALA A 27 3.58 1.63 16.81
C ALA A 27 4.73 0.73 16.33
N GLY A 28 5.54 1.21 15.37
CA GLY A 28 6.73 0.47 14.88
C GLY A 28 6.45 -0.78 14.03
N THR A 29 5.19 -1.15 13.78
CA THR A 29 4.82 -2.39 13.03
C THR A 29 4.95 -2.27 11.50
N GLY A 30 5.46 -1.15 10.99
CA GLY A 30 5.68 -0.93 9.56
C GLY A 30 4.42 -0.56 8.76
N LYS A 31 3.43 0.11 9.35
CA LYS A 31 2.22 0.57 8.66
C LYS A 31 2.53 1.45 7.44
N THR A 32 3.43 2.42 7.59
CA THR A 32 3.85 3.28 6.47
C THR A 32 4.56 2.48 5.40
N THR A 33 5.44 1.54 5.78
CA THR A 33 6.10 0.62 4.84
C THR A 33 5.07 -0.21 4.05
N LEU A 34 4.03 -0.72 4.72
CA LEU A 34 2.93 -1.44 4.07
C LEU A 34 2.18 -0.55 3.08
N LEU A 35 1.87 0.70 3.47
CA LEU A 35 1.20 1.68 2.61
C LEU A 35 2.04 2.03 1.36
N VAL A 36 3.34 2.25 1.54
CA VAL A 36 4.28 2.49 0.42
C VAL A 36 4.32 1.28 -0.52
N ASN A 37 4.44 0.07 0.01
CA ASN A 37 4.43 -1.14 -0.81
C ASN A 37 3.11 -1.32 -1.59
N ARG A 38 1.98 -0.94 -0.98
CA ARG A 38 0.67 -0.92 -1.66
C ARG A 38 0.66 0.09 -2.81
N MET A 39 1.15 1.31 -2.61
CA MET A 39 1.25 2.31 -3.68
C MET A 39 2.15 1.82 -4.82
N LEU A 40 3.32 1.26 -4.51
CA LEU A 40 4.21 0.70 -5.52
C LEU A 40 3.57 -0.46 -6.28
N HIS A 41 2.82 -1.33 -5.61
CA HIS A 41 2.08 -2.41 -6.26
C HIS A 41 1.03 -1.89 -7.24
N LEU A 42 0.30 -0.83 -6.88
CA LEU A 42 -0.68 -0.18 -7.77
C LEU A 42 0.00 0.45 -8.98
N LEU A 43 1.11 1.16 -8.78
CA LEU A 43 1.81 1.92 -9.83
C LEU A 43 2.60 1.03 -10.79
N LEU A 44 3.28 0.00 -10.28
CA LEU A 44 4.27 -0.78 -11.05
C LEU A 44 3.79 -2.19 -11.37
N GLY A 45 2.95 -2.77 -10.50
CA GLY A 45 2.61 -4.19 -10.56
C GLY A 45 1.30 -4.49 -11.29
N HIS A 46 0.49 -3.48 -11.61
CA HIS A 46 -0.91 -3.71 -11.95
C HIS A 46 -1.32 -3.17 -13.31
N LYS A 47 -2.17 -3.94 -14.03
CA LYS A 47 -2.67 -3.60 -15.37
C LYS A 47 -3.60 -2.39 -15.40
N ARG A 48 -4.22 -2.04 -14.26
CA ARG A 48 -5.26 -1.01 -14.15
C ARG A 48 -4.80 0.38 -14.60
N PHE A 49 -3.52 0.71 -14.42
CA PHE A 49 -2.98 2.01 -14.82
C PHE A 49 -2.00 1.93 -15.99
N GLN A 50 -1.88 0.78 -16.68
CA GLN A 50 -0.89 0.61 -17.76
C GLN A 50 -1.16 1.49 -18.98
N THR A 51 -2.40 1.92 -19.17
CA THR A 51 -2.80 2.81 -20.26
C THR A 51 -2.81 4.28 -19.85
N GLU A 52 -2.53 4.59 -18.58
CA GLU A 52 -2.51 5.97 -18.10
C GLU A 52 -1.10 6.57 -18.24
N GLU A 53 -0.99 7.77 -18.80
CA GLU A 53 0.30 8.47 -18.94
C GLU A 53 0.91 8.82 -17.58
N SER A 54 0.08 9.09 -16.58
CA SER A 54 0.54 9.42 -15.22
C SER A 54 -0.32 8.73 -14.14
N PRO A 55 -0.06 7.43 -13.88
CA PRO A 55 -0.78 6.62 -12.89
C PRO A 55 -0.83 7.23 -11.49
N ILE A 56 0.21 7.98 -11.12
CA ILE A 56 0.33 8.59 -9.80
C ILE A 56 -0.75 9.63 -9.53
N LEU A 57 -1.24 10.32 -10.56
CA LEU A 57 -2.29 11.34 -10.42
C LEU A 57 -3.67 10.75 -10.09
N ARG A 58 -3.81 9.42 -10.11
CA ARG A 58 -5.03 8.69 -9.74
C ARG A 58 -5.07 8.29 -8.27
N ILE A 59 -3.99 8.54 -7.54
CA ILE A 59 -3.83 8.16 -6.14
C ILE A 59 -3.75 9.42 -5.31
N VAL A 60 -4.60 9.50 -4.28
CA VAL A 60 -4.50 10.52 -3.24
C VAL A 60 -4.00 9.84 -1.97
N ALA A 61 -2.84 10.27 -1.47
CA ALA A 61 -2.34 9.90 -0.16
C ALA A 61 -2.59 11.06 0.80
N MET A 62 -3.21 10.77 1.95
CA MET A 62 -3.48 11.75 2.99
C MET A 62 -2.76 11.33 4.26
N THR A 63 -2.03 12.27 4.85
CA THR A 63 -1.32 12.09 6.11
C THR A 63 -1.77 13.17 7.11
N PHE A 64 -1.44 12.97 8.39
CA PHE A 64 -1.75 13.97 9.41
C PHE A 64 -0.79 15.18 9.36
N THR A 65 0.42 15.01 8.81
CA THR A 65 1.45 16.05 8.76
C THR A 65 2.20 15.98 7.44
N GLU A 66 2.67 17.13 6.96
CA GLU A 66 3.48 17.24 5.73
C GLU A 66 4.78 16.42 5.75
N LYS A 67 5.34 16.14 6.93
CA LYS A 67 6.61 15.38 7.04
C LYS A 67 6.45 13.87 6.85
N ALA A 68 5.23 13.36 6.97
CA ALA A 68 4.94 11.94 7.03
C ALA A 68 5.02 11.26 5.66
#